data_AF-A0A5E3XRG8-F1
#
_entry.id   AF-A0A5E3XRG8-F1
#
_cell.length_a   1.000
_cell.length_b   1.000
_cell.length_c   1.000
_cell.angle_alpha   90.00
_cell.angle_beta   90.00
_cell.angle_gamma   90.00
#
_symmetry.space_group_name_H-M   'P 1'
#
loop_
_entity.id
_entity.type
_entity.pdbx_description
1 polymer ?
#
loop_
_entity_poly.entity_id
_entity_poly.type
_entity_poly.pdbx_seq_one_letter_code
_entity_poly.pdbx_strand_id
1 'polypeptide(L)'
;MPTFSFLRLPNLFTNVEPHAPSSWDEESPEGIMPSAAGTACDEAEDLHPAMPGAFNDSTEESHTSPSLCAPSSNNTPESSTTSECGSDDHEGIKRITLRELIEDVAEHTIHEHNTTLARNLAEHLDGRIDEVLASTDNSMKEFMRVMKGIFDGGLSLAEGRMKDATSNAEQKLQNAQSTFFLKANAQDMKTRLRNEINNESLRCNAAHASLDSALSDALKRITSVEMEQTKIQSQLKEANELRAKDVTTIIQLRTELSSAREVIAALSSAAVRRDSMLNTMKLDVAESSKRADFAMSKAKALEEHVQRWLGEELRKKREAEEAARQKREEEERRKQADEAARLEQKKKREAVEAEQRRREAEAREAEQAEQARLREEARREEEARVREEARLKEEARKAQDEKRRRAQEQSRRDAEAERQRKAEEELARSIREAPMLARWALYQAPHAQGELRFDNIVWPVFVQPTDLSGLTCGAIDYFLFSEIHSKEREPRQRFKDAIKRWHSDKYAAIESRVKSSHRAMVKQAFHDISVHLNALNARYS
;
A
#
# COMPACT_ATOMS: atom_id res chain seq x y z
N MET A 1 43.64 -64.79 4.10
CA MET A 1 42.85 -64.06 5.12
C MET A 1 43.56 -62.74 5.36
N PRO A 2 42.94 -61.59 5.04
CA PRO A 2 43.66 -60.35 4.81
C PRO A 2 44.00 -59.62 6.11
N THR A 3 45.19 -59.04 6.13
CA THR A 3 45.75 -58.15 7.15
C THR A 3 45.06 -56.78 7.09
N PHE A 4 44.31 -56.42 8.12
CA PHE A 4 43.74 -55.08 8.28
C PHE A 4 44.80 -54.14 8.85
N SER A 5 45.21 -53.17 8.05
CA SER A 5 46.11 -52.08 8.43
C SER A 5 45.32 -51.01 9.17
N PHE A 6 45.71 -50.68 10.39
CA PHE A 6 45.19 -49.54 11.15
C PHE A 6 45.78 -48.24 10.59
N LEU A 7 44.95 -47.44 9.92
CA LEU A 7 45.26 -46.05 9.60
C LEU A 7 45.15 -45.19 10.85
N ARG A 8 46.28 -44.58 11.22
CA ARG A 8 46.44 -43.63 12.32
C ARG A 8 46.10 -42.23 11.81
N LEU A 9 44.98 -41.66 12.25
CA LEU A 9 44.64 -40.25 12.00
C LEU A 9 45.38 -39.35 13.03
N PRO A 10 45.90 -38.18 12.62
CA PRO A 10 46.57 -37.27 13.53
C PRO A 10 45.57 -36.43 14.34
N ASN A 11 45.86 -36.35 15.65
CA ASN A 11 45.19 -35.53 16.63
C ASN A 11 45.48 -34.04 16.34
N LEU A 12 44.47 -33.29 15.90
CA LEU A 12 44.47 -31.83 15.87
C LEU A 12 43.29 -31.34 16.71
N PHE A 13 43.51 -31.22 18.01
CA PHE A 13 42.69 -30.38 18.88
C PHE A 13 43.62 -29.42 19.62
N THR A 14 43.58 -28.17 19.17
CA THR A 14 44.18 -27.01 19.80
C THR A 14 43.46 -26.70 21.11
N ASN A 15 44.23 -26.63 22.20
CA ASN A 15 43.82 -26.01 23.46
C ASN A 15 43.47 -24.55 23.22
N VAL A 16 42.21 -24.18 23.49
CA VAL A 16 41.79 -22.79 23.67
C VAL A 16 41.35 -22.67 25.13
N GLU A 17 42.16 -21.96 25.92
CA GLU A 17 41.85 -21.57 27.29
C GLU A 17 40.68 -20.58 27.32
N PRO A 18 39.74 -20.69 28.27
CA PRO A 18 38.74 -19.66 28.51
C PRO A 18 39.31 -18.57 29.43
N HIS A 19 39.46 -17.36 28.89
CA HIS A 19 39.66 -16.14 29.67
C HIS A 19 38.44 -15.87 30.57
N ALA A 20 38.70 -15.73 31.87
CA ALA A 20 37.76 -15.20 32.85
C ALA A 20 37.57 -13.68 32.68
N PRO A 21 36.36 -13.13 32.85
CA PRO A 21 36.17 -11.69 32.91
C PRO A 21 36.59 -11.12 34.26
N SER A 22 37.52 -10.16 34.17
CA SER A 22 38.04 -9.29 35.21
C SER A 22 36.93 -8.50 35.92
N SER A 23 37.22 -8.23 37.19
CA SER A 23 36.53 -7.36 38.14
C SER A 23 35.99 -6.05 37.55
N TRP A 24 34.76 -5.71 37.93
CA TRP A 24 34.28 -4.34 37.91
C TRP A 24 34.57 -3.73 39.28
N ASP A 25 35.41 -2.72 39.27
CA ASP A 25 35.80 -1.91 40.41
C ASP A 25 34.61 -1.08 40.93
N GLU A 26 34.48 -1.08 42.26
CA GLU A 26 33.79 -0.09 43.04
C GLU A 26 34.53 1.25 42.95
N GLU A 27 33.94 2.27 42.33
CA GLU A 27 34.25 3.66 42.67
C GLU A 27 32.99 4.51 42.73
N SER A 28 32.64 4.87 43.97
CA SER A 28 31.80 6.00 44.35
C SER A 28 32.42 7.32 43.87
N PRO A 29 31.60 8.35 43.61
CA PRO A 29 31.97 9.65 44.17
C PRO A 29 30.83 10.33 44.91
N GLU A 30 31.22 10.82 46.08
CA GLU A 30 30.49 11.75 46.93
C GLU A 30 30.18 13.07 46.22
N GLY A 31 29.02 13.64 46.53
CA GLY A 31 28.89 15.06 46.88
C GLY A 31 28.83 16.07 45.73
N ILE A 32 27.68 16.75 45.61
CA ILE A 32 27.55 18.22 45.77
C ILE A 32 26.05 18.54 45.76
N MET A 33 25.57 19.06 46.90
CA MET A 33 24.27 19.72 47.02
C MET A 33 24.26 21.05 46.24
N PRO A 34 23.07 21.56 45.91
CA PRO A 34 22.68 22.78 46.61
C PRO A 34 21.22 22.84 47.06
N SER A 35 21.08 23.51 48.19
CA SER A 35 19.87 23.99 48.85
C SER A 35 19.33 25.24 48.15
N ALA A 36 18.01 25.30 47.91
CA ALA A 36 17.18 26.52 47.89
C ALA A 36 15.70 26.06 47.90
N ALA A 37 14.97 26.18 49.01
CA ALA A 37 14.26 27.38 49.46
C ALA A 37 13.03 27.73 48.61
N GLY A 38 11.85 27.45 49.18
CA GLY A 38 10.64 28.28 49.12
C GLY A 38 9.88 28.34 47.80
N THR A 39 8.60 27.96 47.83
CA THR A 39 7.47 28.90 47.97
C THR A 39 6.16 28.13 47.77
N ALA A 40 5.27 28.26 48.74
CA ALA A 40 3.88 27.86 48.65
C ALA A 40 3.07 28.94 47.92
N CYS A 41 2.24 28.53 46.96
CA CYS A 41 1.02 29.20 46.48
C CYS A 41 0.12 28.05 46.00
N ASP A 42 -1.02 27.80 46.64
CA ASP A 42 -2.33 28.36 46.26
C ASP A 42 -2.66 28.10 44.79
N GLU A 43 -3.61 27.19 44.53
CA GLU A 43 -4.67 27.45 43.55
C GLU A 43 -5.83 26.47 43.73
N ALA A 44 -6.96 27.06 44.06
CA ALA A 44 -8.28 26.48 44.08
C ALA A 44 -8.99 26.76 42.74
N GLU A 45 -10.14 26.11 42.59
CA GLU A 45 -11.28 26.47 41.73
C GLU A 45 -11.34 25.94 40.27
N ASP A 46 -12.42 25.20 40.06
CA ASP A 46 -13.42 25.31 38.99
C ASP A 46 -12.99 25.35 37.51
N LEU A 47 -13.58 24.44 36.72
CA LEU A 47 -14.70 24.79 35.83
C LEU A 47 -15.10 23.60 34.93
N HIS A 48 -16.40 23.33 34.90
CA HIS A 48 -17.11 22.47 33.96
C HIS A 48 -16.88 22.86 32.48
N PRO A 49 -16.95 21.92 31.52
CA PRO A 49 -17.31 22.24 30.15
C PRO A 49 -18.80 22.00 29.90
N ALA A 50 -19.46 23.08 29.50
CA ALA A 50 -20.85 23.17 29.08
C ALA A 50 -21.10 22.51 27.71
N MET A 51 -22.31 21.97 27.56
CA MET A 51 -22.90 21.44 26.34
C MET A 51 -23.23 22.56 25.32
N PRO A 52 -23.10 22.34 24.00
CA PRO A 52 -23.67 23.24 23.02
C PRO A 52 -25.06 22.77 22.54
N GLY A 53 -26.05 23.62 22.83
CA GLY A 53 -26.95 24.23 21.84
C GLY A 53 -27.80 23.32 20.95
N ALA A 54 -29.03 23.04 21.39
CA ALA A 54 -30.14 22.77 20.50
C ALA A 54 -30.62 24.09 19.88
N PHE A 55 -30.65 24.17 18.55
CA PHE A 55 -31.33 25.23 17.81
C PHE A 55 -32.61 24.66 17.20
N ASN A 56 -33.74 25.21 17.66
CA ASN A 56 -35.02 25.11 16.98
C ASN A 56 -34.96 25.91 15.69
N ASP A 57 -35.51 25.38 14.60
CA ASP A 57 -36.25 26.21 13.68
C ASP A 57 -37.45 25.43 13.13
N SER A 58 -38.61 26.06 13.23
CA SER A 58 -39.91 25.56 12.80
C SER A 58 -40.37 26.38 11.60
N THR A 59 -41.38 25.85 10.89
CA THR A 59 -42.21 26.54 9.87
C THR A 59 -41.52 26.75 8.50
N GLU A 60 -42.15 26.58 7.35
CA GLU A 60 -43.56 26.83 7.03
C GLU A 60 -43.97 26.10 5.72
N GLU A 61 -45.27 26.07 5.50
CA GLU A 61 -46.00 25.39 4.43
C GLU A 61 -45.79 26.00 3.03
N SER A 62 -46.05 25.18 1.99
CA SER A 62 -47.10 25.43 0.99
C SER A 62 -46.75 25.43 -0.52
N HIS A 63 -47.64 24.72 -1.24
CA HIS A 63 -48.18 24.97 -2.59
C HIS A 63 -47.44 24.62 -3.91
N THR A 64 -48.12 23.71 -4.63
CA THR A 64 -48.48 23.70 -6.08
C THR A 64 -47.47 23.28 -7.18
N SER A 65 -47.81 22.14 -7.80
CA SER A 65 -47.60 21.73 -9.20
C SER A 65 -48.20 22.72 -10.24
N PRO A 66 -48.28 22.41 -11.56
CA PRO A 66 -47.35 21.80 -12.54
C PRO A 66 -47.27 22.70 -13.83
N SER A 67 -46.56 22.27 -14.90
CA SER A 67 -47.00 22.36 -16.32
C SER A 67 -45.87 22.48 -17.35
N LEU A 68 -45.77 21.44 -18.18
CA LEU A 68 -45.68 21.38 -19.64
C LEU A 68 -45.03 22.50 -20.51
N CYS A 69 -44.40 21.97 -21.56
CA CYS A 69 -44.26 22.46 -22.95
C CYS A 69 -42.87 22.95 -23.40
N ALA A 70 -42.34 22.20 -24.37
CA ALA A 70 -41.35 22.61 -25.37
C ALA A 70 -41.86 23.83 -26.19
N PRO A 71 -41.06 24.52 -27.03
CA PRO A 71 -40.61 23.95 -28.31
C PRO A 71 -39.25 24.45 -28.87
N SER A 72 -38.90 23.83 -30.00
CA SER A 72 -37.82 24.07 -30.97
C SER A 72 -37.31 25.49 -31.18
N SER A 73 -35.99 25.59 -31.36
CA SER A 73 -35.33 26.67 -32.10
C SER A 73 -34.96 26.22 -33.53
N ASN A 74 -35.18 27.14 -34.46
CA ASN A 74 -34.73 27.14 -35.85
C ASN A 74 -33.40 27.90 -35.97
N ASN A 75 -32.69 27.65 -37.08
CA ASN A 75 -31.60 28.43 -37.70
C ASN A 75 -30.20 28.22 -37.07
N THR A 76 -29.10 28.08 -37.82
CA THR A 76 -28.63 28.90 -38.96
C THR A 76 -27.44 28.21 -39.68
N PRO A 77 -26.90 28.77 -40.79
CA PRO A 77 -26.15 28.08 -41.85
C PRO A 77 -24.64 28.39 -41.88
N GLU A 78 -23.92 27.77 -42.82
CA GLU A 78 -22.60 28.17 -43.31
C GLU A 78 -22.63 28.18 -44.85
N SER A 79 -22.30 29.30 -45.50
CA SER A 79 -21.01 29.60 -46.18
C SER A 79 -20.81 28.78 -47.48
N SER A 80 -20.22 29.22 -48.60
CA SER A 80 -19.21 30.24 -48.91
C SER A 80 -19.03 30.26 -50.46
N THR A 81 -18.91 31.43 -51.12
CA THR A 81 -17.72 31.98 -51.84
C THR A 81 -17.54 31.73 -53.36
N THR A 82 -16.98 32.77 -54.03
CA THR A 82 -16.21 32.83 -55.32
C THR A 82 -17.01 32.74 -56.65
N SER A 83 -16.69 33.34 -57.82
CA SER A 83 -15.60 34.18 -58.35
C SER A 83 -15.93 34.61 -59.81
N GLU A 84 -15.53 35.84 -60.19
CA GLU A 84 -15.09 36.45 -61.49
C GLU A 84 -15.54 36.04 -62.93
N CYS A 85 -15.35 37.04 -63.83
CA CYS A 85 -15.32 37.10 -65.32
C CYS A 85 -16.66 37.37 -66.04
N GLY A 86 -16.82 38.24 -67.06
CA GLY A 86 -15.90 39.05 -67.86
C GLY A 86 -16.38 39.10 -69.34
N SER A 87 -16.67 40.31 -69.85
CA SER A 87 -16.62 40.84 -71.25
C SER A 87 -17.39 40.21 -72.45
N ASP A 88 -18.18 41.10 -73.09
CA ASP A 88 -18.17 41.54 -74.50
C ASP A 88 -18.61 40.68 -75.72
N ASP A 89 -19.33 41.41 -76.59
CA ASP A 89 -19.28 41.47 -78.07
C ASP A 89 -20.35 40.83 -79.01
N HIS A 90 -21.02 41.78 -79.69
CA HIS A 90 -21.25 41.93 -81.15
C HIS A 90 -22.32 41.17 -81.97
N GLU A 91 -22.91 41.97 -82.89
CA GLU A 91 -23.50 41.66 -84.22
C GLU A 91 -24.70 40.68 -84.29
N GLY A 92 -25.81 40.91 -85.00
CA GLY A 92 -26.24 41.95 -85.93
C GLY A 92 -27.43 41.46 -86.78
N ILE A 93 -27.94 42.37 -87.62
CA ILE A 93 -28.48 42.14 -88.98
C ILE A 93 -30.00 41.93 -89.20
N LYS A 94 -30.52 42.83 -90.09
CA LYS A 94 -31.70 42.80 -91.01
C LYS A 94 -33.08 43.03 -90.37
N ARG A 95 -34.04 43.78 -90.95
CA ARG A 95 -34.27 44.40 -92.28
C ARG A 95 -35.56 45.22 -92.13
N ILE A 96 -35.61 46.49 -92.50
CA ILE A 96 -36.79 47.08 -93.18
C ILE A 96 -36.29 48.16 -94.16
N THR A 97 -36.33 47.80 -95.44
CA THR A 97 -36.25 48.68 -96.61
C THR A 97 -37.67 49.07 -97.00
N LEU A 98 -37.96 50.36 -97.11
CA LEU A 98 -38.76 50.93 -98.22
C LEU A 98 -38.74 52.47 -98.17
N ARG A 99 -37.61 53.03 -98.63
CA ARG A 99 -37.52 54.33 -99.29
C ARG A 99 -37.01 54.00 -100.70
N GLU A 100 -37.52 54.70 -101.72
CA GLU A 100 -37.18 54.63 -103.16
C GLU A 100 -38.28 54.10 -104.08
N LEU A 101 -39.41 54.77 -104.14
CA LEU A 101 -40.07 54.98 -105.44
C LEU A 101 -40.96 56.22 -105.31
N ILE A 102 -40.71 57.24 -106.15
CA ILE A 102 -41.46 58.51 -106.30
C ILE A 102 -40.77 59.73 -105.66
N GLU A 103 -39.46 59.93 -105.86
CA GLU A 103 -38.83 61.23 -105.55
C GLU A 103 -37.70 61.64 -106.49
N ASP A 104 -37.67 61.12 -107.74
CA ASP A 104 -36.55 61.39 -108.68
C ASP A 104 -36.96 61.69 -110.13
N VAL A 105 -38.20 62.12 -110.40
CA VAL A 105 -38.64 62.48 -111.78
C VAL A 105 -39.39 63.82 -111.88
N ALA A 106 -39.55 64.59 -110.79
CA ALA A 106 -40.30 65.86 -110.84
C ALA A 106 -39.47 67.14 -110.57
N GLU A 107 -38.23 67.04 -110.09
CA GLU A 107 -37.51 68.23 -109.59
C GLU A 107 -36.49 68.86 -110.55
N HIS A 108 -36.14 68.22 -111.68
CA HIS A 108 -35.11 68.75 -112.59
C HIS A 108 -35.65 69.48 -113.85
N THR A 109 -36.96 69.52 -114.09
CA THR A 109 -37.53 70.12 -115.33
C THR A 109 -38.50 71.29 -115.10
N ILE A 110 -38.82 71.61 -113.85
CA ILE A 110 -39.69 72.74 -113.48
C ILE A 110 -38.87 73.95 -112.97
N HIS A 111 -37.59 73.76 -112.65
CA HIS A 111 -36.72 74.78 -112.08
C HIS A 111 -36.08 75.74 -113.13
N GLU A 112 -35.91 75.32 -114.38
CA GLU A 112 -35.24 76.13 -115.42
C GLU A 112 -36.16 76.99 -116.31
N HIS A 113 -37.47 76.72 -116.35
CA HIS A 113 -38.43 77.55 -117.11
C HIS A 113 -39.15 78.61 -116.26
N ASN A 114 -39.29 78.40 -114.95
CA ASN A 114 -39.90 79.37 -114.04
C ASN A 114 -38.95 80.50 -113.59
N THR A 115 -37.65 80.29 -113.68
CA THR A 115 -36.62 81.28 -113.29
C THR A 115 -36.36 82.35 -114.36
N THR A 116 -36.82 82.16 -115.59
CA THR A 116 -36.61 83.11 -116.69
C THR A 116 -37.87 83.94 -116.99
N LEU A 117 -39.07 83.43 -116.68
CA LEU A 117 -40.32 84.20 -116.77
C LEU A 117 -40.55 85.10 -115.54
N ALA A 118 -40.10 84.67 -114.35
CA ALA A 118 -40.21 85.46 -113.12
C ALA A 118 -39.31 86.71 -113.11
N ARG A 119 -38.17 86.68 -113.83
CA ARG A 119 -37.23 87.81 -113.88
C ARG A 119 -37.73 88.96 -114.76
N ASN A 120 -38.41 88.66 -115.87
CA ASN A 120 -38.88 89.67 -116.82
C ASN A 120 -40.25 90.29 -116.44
N LEU A 121 -41.01 89.66 -115.53
CA LEU A 121 -42.22 90.26 -114.95
C LEU A 121 -41.92 91.13 -113.71
N ALA A 122 -40.83 90.83 -112.98
CA ALA A 122 -40.40 91.61 -111.83
C ALA A 122 -39.90 93.02 -112.23
N GLU A 123 -39.11 93.13 -113.29
CA GLU A 123 -38.52 94.42 -113.71
C GLU A 123 -39.55 95.42 -114.30
N HIS A 124 -40.73 94.96 -114.74
CA HIS A 124 -41.80 95.84 -115.23
C HIS A 124 -42.78 96.27 -114.10
N LEU A 125 -42.91 95.48 -113.03
CA LEU A 125 -43.78 95.83 -111.89
C LEU A 125 -43.07 96.67 -110.83
N ASP A 126 -41.75 96.55 -110.68
CA ASP A 126 -40.97 97.39 -109.75
C ASP A 126 -40.95 98.87 -110.17
N GLY A 127 -40.93 99.18 -111.48
CA GLY A 127 -40.97 100.58 -111.96
C GLY A 127 -42.30 101.30 -111.73
N ARG A 128 -43.40 100.59 -111.42
CA ARG A 128 -44.74 101.19 -111.16
C ARG A 128 -45.15 101.15 -109.68
N ILE A 129 -44.44 100.40 -108.86
CA ILE A 129 -44.69 100.29 -107.42
C ILE A 129 -43.94 101.41 -106.66
N ASP A 130 -42.76 101.83 -107.13
CA ASP A 130 -41.99 102.91 -106.48
C ASP A 130 -42.63 104.30 -106.60
N GLU A 131 -43.49 104.52 -107.60
CA GLU A 131 -44.22 105.79 -107.79
C GLU A 131 -45.48 105.89 -106.91
N VAL A 132 -46.01 104.77 -106.40
CA VAL A 132 -47.18 104.70 -105.51
C VAL A 132 -46.76 104.55 -104.03
N LEU A 133 -45.59 103.97 -103.75
CA LEU A 133 -45.05 103.84 -102.40
C LEU A 133 -44.46 105.16 -101.84
N ALA A 134 -43.99 106.08 -102.69
CA ALA A 134 -43.53 107.40 -102.24
C ALA A 134 -44.65 108.31 -101.71
N SER A 135 -45.92 108.04 -102.07
CA SER A 135 -47.09 108.82 -101.60
C SER A 135 -47.76 108.24 -100.35
N THR A 136 -47.39 107.02 -99.91
CA THR A 136 -47.96 106.34 -98.73
C THR A 136 -46.98 106.22 -97.55
N ASP A 137 -45.68 106.39 -97.78
CA ASP A 137 -44.62 106.27 -96.75
C ASP A 137 -44.54 107.46 -95.76
N ASN A 138 -45.11 108.62 -96.11
CA ASN A 138 -45.20 109.75 -95.17
C ASN A 138 -46.38 109.66 -94.17
N SER A 139 -47.33 108.73 -94.37
CA SER A 139 -48.47 108.53 -93.46
C SER A 139 -48.25 107.36 -92.50
N MET A 140 -47.53 106.32 -92.90
CA MET A 140 -47.30 105.11 -92.10
C MET A 140 -46.18 105.26 -91.04
N LYS A 141 -45.19 106.14 -91.27
CA LYS A 141 -44.08 106.38 -90.33
C LYS A 141 -44.50 107.02 -89.01
N GLU A 142 -45.61 107.77 -89.00
CA GLU A 142 -46.11 108.40 -87.77
C GLU A 142 -46.98 107.48 -86.92
N PHE A 143 -47.62 106.49 -87.54
CA PHE A 143 -48.34 105.43 -86.83
C PHE A 143 -47.39 104.40 -86.17
N MET A 144 -46.29 104.04 -86.84
CA MET A 144 -45.32 103.05 -86.33
C MET A 144 -44.46 103.57 -85.17
N ARG A 145 -44.29 104.89 -85.01
CA ARG A 145 -43.56 105.48 -83.87
C ARG A 145 -44.33 105.31 -82.55
N VAL A 146 -45.67 105.34 -82.59
CA VAL A 146 -46.53 105.17 -81.40
C VAL A 146 -46.61 103.70 -80.96
N MET A 147 -46.72 102.77 -81.91
CA MET A 147 -46.82 101.33 -81.60
C MET A 147 -45.53 100.71 -81.04
N LYS A 148 -44.35 101.21 -81.46
CA LYS A 148 -43.06 100.70 -80.98
C LYS A 148 -42.81 101.01 -79.49
N GLY A 149 -43.30 102.15 -78.99
CA GLY A 149 -43.19 102.49 -77.56
C GLY A 149 -44.04 101.62 -76.63
N ILE A 150 -45.13 101.03 -77.13
CA ILE A 150 -46.01 100.15 -76.35
C ILE A 150 -45.46 98.71 -76.31
N PHE A 151 -44.85 98.24 -77.39
CA PHE A 151 -44.28 96.89 -77.47
C PHE A 151 -42.97 96.72 -76.70
N ASP A 152 -42.08 97.72 -76.73
CA ASP A 152 -40.78 97.65 -76.06
C ASP A 152 -40.90 97.74 -74.51
N GLY A 153 -41.99 98.35 -74.01
CA GLY A 153 -42.30 98.38 -72.57
C GLY A 153 -42.93 97.08 -72.04
N GLY A 154 -43.68 96.35 -72.88
CA GLY A 154 -44.34 95.09 -72.51
C GLY A 154 -43.40 93.88 -72.52
N LEU A 155 -42.46 93.82 -73.47
CA LEU A 155 -41.55 92.68 -73.62
C LEU A 155 -40.46 92.64 -72.53
N SER A 156 -39.91 93.80 -72.16
CA SER A 156 -38.89 93.93 -71.10
C SER A 156 -39.42 93.50 -69.72
N LEU A 157 -40.70 93.80 -69.43
CA LEU A 157 -41.34 93.40 -68.18
C LEU A 157 -41.67 91.89 -68.14
N ALA A 158 -41.97 91.29 -69.28
CA ALA A 158 -42.24 89.85 -69.39
C ALA A 158 -40.94 89.02 -69.35
N GLU A 159 -39.85 89.51 -69.94
CA GLU A 159 -38.55 88.83 -69.93
C GLU A 159 -37.88 88.86 -68.56
N GLY A 160 -37.98 89.98 -67.82
CA GLY A 160 -37.54 90.06 -66.42
C GLY A 160 -38.29 89.09 -65.52
N ARG A 161 -39.63 89.01 -65.64
CA ARG A 161 -40.43 88.03 -64.89
C ARG A 161 -40.13 86.59 -65.25
N MET A 162 -39.79 86.28 -66.50
CA MET A 162 -39.38 84.92 -66.90
C MET A 162 -37.99 84.56 -66.41
N LYS A 163 -37.02 85.48 -66.42
CA LYS A 163 -35.68 85.26 -65.86
C LYS A 163 -35.73 85.09 -64.33
N ASP A 164 -36.54 85.90 -63.65
CA ASP A 164 -36.75 85.74 -62.21
C ASP A 164 -37.52 84.47 -61.88
N ALA A 165 -38.49 84.06 -62.70
CA ALA A 165 -39.22 82.80 -62.51
C ALA A 165 -38.34 81.57 -62.77
N THR A 166 -37.47 81.62 -63.78
CA THR A 166 -36.52 80.53 -64.10
C THR A 166 -35.42 80.44 -63.07
N SER A 167 -34.81 81.57 -62.66
CA SER A 167 -33.81 81.58 -61.57
C SER A 167 -34.42 81.11 -60.24
N ASN A 168 -35.65 81.51 -59.92
CA ASN A 168 -36.37 81.02 -58.74
C ASN A 168 -36.71 79.53 -58.86
N ALA A 169 -37.09 79.03 -60.05
CA ALA A 169 -37.34 77.62 -60.27
C ALA A 169 -36.04 76.78 -60.17
N GLU A 170 -34.93 77.29 -60.67
CA GLU A 170 -33.62 76.64 -60.62
C GLU A 170 -33.06 76.63 -59.20
N GLN A 171 -33.22 77.72 -58.44
CA GLN A 171 -32.88 77.76 -57.03
C GLN A 171 -33.80 76.83 -56.20
N LYS A 172 -35.09 76.74 -56.53
CA LYS A 172 -36.00 75.76 -55.93
C LYS A 172 -35.62 74.32 -56.28
N LEU A 173 -35.14 74.07 -57.50
CA LEU A 173 -34.68 72.75 -57.92
C LEU A 173 -33.37 72.36 -57.22
N GLN A 174 -32.41 73.28 -57.09
CA GLN A 174 -31.18 73.04 -56.32
C GLN A 174 -31.46 72.83 -54.83
N ASN A 175 -32.39 73.59 -54.25
CA ASN A 175 -32.85 73.38 -52.88
C ASN A 175 -33.58 72.03 -52.73
N ALA A 176 -34.40 71.63 -53.72
CA ALA A 176 -35.05 70.33 -53.76
C ALA A 176 -34.03 69.18 -53.92
N GLN A 177 -33.01 69.33 -54.77
CA GLN A 177 -31.93 68.35 -54.93
C GLN A 177 -31.09 68.23 -53.66
N SER A 178 -30.73 69.35 -53.03
CA SER A 178 -29.97 69.36 -51.77
C SER A 178 -30.76 68.73 -50.63
N THR A 179 -32.06 69.02 -50.53
CA THR A 179 -32.95 68.38 -49.55
C THR A 179 -33.16 66.89 -49.86
N PHE A 180 -33.19 66.49 -51.13
CA PHE A 180 -33.27 65.08 -51.52
C PHE A 180 -31.97 64.32 -51.18
N PHE A 181 -30.81 64.93 -51.42
CA PHE A 181 -29.51 64.37 -51.00
C PHE A 181 -29.41 64.25 -49.49
N LEU A 182 -29.82 65.28 -48.73
CA LEU A 182 -29.86 65.22 -47.27
C LEU A 182 -30.82 64.14 -46.77
N LYS A 183 -31.97 63.96 -47.42
CA LYS A 183 -32.94 62.92 -47.08
C LYS A 183 -32.42 61.51 -47.42
N ALA A 184 -31.75 61.35 -48.56
CA ALA A 184 -31.10 60.10 -48.95
C ALA A 184 -29.95 59.74 -47.99
N ASN A 185 -29.12 60.72 -47.63
CA ASN A 185 -28.02 60.53 -46.69
C ASN A 185 -28.52 60.26 -45.26
N ALA A 186 -29.59 60.94 -44.83
CA ALA A 186 -30.25 60.66 -43.55
C ALA A 186 -30.87 59.26 -43.52
N GLN A 187 -31.43 58.80 -44.65
CA GLN A 187 -31.97 57.44 -44.75
C GLN A 187 -30.85 56.39 -44.75
N ASP A 188 -29.74 56.61 -45.46
CA ASP A 188 -28.56 55.74 -45.43
C ASP A 188 -28.00 55.64 -44.00
N MET A 189 -27.82 56.78 -43.34
CA MET A 189 -27.37 56.85 -41.94
C MET A 189 -28.34 56.12 -41.00
N LYS A 190 -29.66 56.27 -41.20
CA LYS A 190 -30.68 55.52 -40.44
C LYS A 190 -30.56 54.02 -40.65
N THR A 191 -30.31 53.55 -41.88
CA THR A 191 -30.06 52.12 -42.14
C THR A 191 -28.76 51.62 -41.53
N ARG A 192 -27.67 52.40 -41.59
CA ARG A 192 -26.40 52.05 -40.92
C ARG A 192 -26.58 51.92 -39.41
N LEU A 193 -27.20 52.90 -38.76
CA LEU A 193 -27.48 52.86 -37.33
C LEU A 193 -28.37 51.68 -36.96
N ARG A 194 -29.39 51.36 -37.77
CA ARG A 194 -30.22 50.17 -37.53
C ARG A 194 -29.40 48.88 -37.64
N ASN A 195 -28.53 48.76 -38.64
CA ASN A 195 -27.68 47.60 -38.81
C ASN A 195 -26.67 47.47 -37.66
N GLU A 196 -26.12 48.59 -37.19
CA GLU A 196 -25.18 48.62 -36.08
C GLU A 196 -25.85 48.26 -34.75
N ILE A 197 -27.06 48.78 -34.48
CA ILE A 197 -27.89 48.37 -33.33
C ILE A 197 -28.21 46.87 -33.41
N ASN A 198 -28.58 46.36 -34.58
CA ASN A 198 -28.85 44.93 -34.75
C ASN A 198 -27.59 44.08 -34.52
N ASN A 199 -26.44 44.50 -35.05
CA ASN A 199 -25.17 43.81 -34.87
C ASN A 199 -24.75 43.81 -33.39
N GLU A 200 -24.91 44.93 -32.70
CA GLU A 200 -24.56 45.02 -31.28
C GLU A 200 -25.54 44.23 -30.41
N SER A 201 -26.84 44.22 -30.76
CA SER A 201 -27.82 43.33 -30.13
C SER A 201 -27.47 41.85 -30.31
N LEU A 202 -27.02 41.45 -31.50
CA LEU A 202 -26.55 40.08 -31.77
C LEU A 202 -25.29 39.75 -30.95
N ARG A 203 -24.34 40.68 -30.84
CA ARG A 203 -23.14 40.49 -30.00
C ARG A 203 -23.48 40.35 -28.53
N CYS A 204 -24.38 41.20 -28.01
CA CYS A 204 -24.89 41.09 -26.65
C CYS A 204 -25.59 39.76 -26.40
N ASN A 205 -26.42 39.29 -27.32
CA ASN A 205 -27.09 38.00 -27.21
C ASN A 205 -26.10 36.83 -27.24
N ALA A 206 -25.07 36.88 -28.10
CA ALA A 206 -24.02 35.87 -28.14
C ALA A 206 -23.19 35.85 -26.85
N ALA A 207 -22.84 37.02 -26.30
CA ALA A 207 -22.15 37.13 -25.03
C ALA A 207 -23.00 36.61 -23.86
N HIS A 208 -24.31 36.90 -23.85
CA HIS A 208 -25.24 36.37 -22.86
C HIS A 208 -25.33 34.84 -22.93
N ALA A 209 -25.49 34.28 -24.13
CA ALA A 209 -25.52 32.82 -24.32
C ALA A 209 -24.20 32.15 -23.88
N SER A 210 -23.06 32.79 -24.12
CA SER A 210 -21.77 32.32 -23.63
C SER A 210 -21.67 32.35 -22.11
N LEU A 211 -22.20 33.40 -21.46
CA LEU A 211 -22.24 33.51 -20.01
C LEU A 211 -23.18 32.47 -19.39
N ASP A 212 -24.35 32.24 -19.97
CA ASP A 212 -25.30 31.21 -19.53
C ASP A 212 -24.69 29.81 -19.62
N SER A 213 -23.97 29.52 -20.71
CA SER A 213 -23.25 28.25 -20.85
C SER A 213 -22.15 28.11 -19.78
N ALA A 214 -21.36 29.17 -19.55
CA ALA A 214 -20.31 29.16 -18.54
C ALA A 214 -20.87 28.99 -17.12
N LEU A 215 -22.00 29.64 -16.82
CA LEU A 215 -22.70 29.51 -15.54
C LEU A 215 -23.27 28.11 -15.36
N SER A 216 -23.88 27.54 -16.40
CA SER A 216 -24.36 26.16 -16.38
C SER A 216 -23.24 25.16 -16.07
N ASP A 217 -22.08 25.33 -16.71
CA ASP A 217 -20.92 24.47 -16.46
C ASP A 217 -20.31 24.69 -15.08
N ALA A 218 -20.30 25.92 -14.57
CA ALA A 218 -19.89 26.21 -13.20
C ALA A 218 -20.82 25.53 -12.18
N LEU A 219 -22.14 25.60 -12.38
CA LEU A 219 -23.12 24.93 -11.52
C LEU A 219 -22.95 23.41 -11.53
N LYS A 220 -22.73 22.78 -12.70
CA LYS A 220 -22.43 21.34 -12.78
C LYS A 220 -21.16 20.97 -12.01
N ARG A 221 -20.13 21.82 -12.03
CA ARG A 221 -18.89 21.58 -11.27
C ARG A 221 -19.16 21.72 -9.76
N ILE A 222 -19.93 22.71 -9.34
CA ILE A 222 -20.31 22.90 -7.93
C ILE A 222 -21.08 21.68 -7.41
N THR A 223 -22.12 21.23 -8.12
CA THR A 223 -22.89 20.05 -7.71
C THR A 223 -22.05 18.78 -7.70
N SER A 224 -21.11 18.62 -8.64
CA SER A 224 -20.14 17.51 -8.63
C SER A 224 -19.23 17.55 -7.39
N VAL A 225 -18.78 18.74 -6.97
CA VAL A 225 -17.94 18.90 -5.77
C VAL A 225 -18.75 18.59 -4.51
N GLU A 226 -20.00 19.03 -4.44
CA GLU A 226 -20.90 18.71 -3.31
C GLU A 226 -21.16 17.20 -3.18
N MET A 227 -21.34 16.50 -4.30
CA MET A 227 -21.45 15.03 -4.29
C MET A 227 -20.18 14.36 -3.78
N GLU A 228 -19.00 14.79 -4.20
CA GLU A 228 -17.75 14.22 -3.66
C GLU A 228 -17.54 14.60 -2.17
N GLN A 229 -17.97 15.79 -1.74
CA GLN A 229 -17.93 16.19 -0.33
C GLN A 229 -18.81 15.28 0.55
N THR A 230 -20.05 14.99 0.12
CA THR A 230 -20.95 14.08 0.87
C THR A 230 -20.39 12.66 0.93
N LYS A 231 -19.76 12.19 -0.14
CA LYS A 231 -19.06 10.90 -0.18
C LYS A 231 -17.88 10.85 0.78
N ILE A 232 -17.04 11.88 0.81
CA ILE A 232 -15.92 11.98 1.78
C ILE A 232 -16.44 12.03 3.21
N GLN A 233 -17.54 12.75 3.48
CA GLN A 233 -18.17 12.78 4.79
C GLN A 233 -18.69 11.40 5.23
N SER A 234 -19.29 10.64 4.31
CA SER A 234 -19.71 9.25 4.56
C SER A 234 -18.52 8.37 4.91
N GLN A 235 -17.42 8.46 4.15
CA GLN A 235 -16.20 7.71 4.41
C GLN A 235 -15.56 8.07 5.75
N LEU A 236 -15.56 9.35 6.12
CA LEU A 236 -15.07 9.82 7.40
C LEU A 236 -15.89 9.25 8.57
N LYS A 237 -17.22 9.18 8.41
CA LYS A 237 -18.10 8.57 9.41
C LYS A 237 -17.81 7.08 9.59
N GLU A 238 -17.67 6.34 8.48
CA GLU A 238 -17.32 4.91 8.50
C GLU A 238 -15.94 4.67 9.17
N ALA A 239 -14.94 5.49 8.84
CA ALA A 239 -13.62 5.41 9.46
C ALA A 239 -13.66 5.69 10.97
N ASN A 240 -14.50 6.62 11.43
CA ASN A 240 -14.69 6.90 12.85
C ASN A 240 -15.40 5.74 13.57
N GLU A 241 -16.39 5.10 12.94
CA GLU A 241 -17.04 3.92 13.50
C GLU A 241 -16.08 2.72 13.62
N LEU A 242 -15.20 2.52 12.63
CA LEU A 242 -14.13 1.53 12.69
C LEU A 242 -13.14 1.85 13.82
N ARG A 243 -12.70 3.11 13.92
CA ARG A 243 -11.80 3.55 14.99
C ARG A 243 -12.41 3.34 16.38
N ALA A 244 -13.73 3.56 16.54
CA ALA A 244 -14.42 3.30 17.80
C ALA A 244 -14.40 1.80 18.18
N LYS A 245 -14.59 0.90 17.20
CA LYS A 245 -14.48 -0.56 17.39
C LYS A 245 -13.05 -0.99 17.75
N ASP A 246 -12.05 -0.36 17.14
CA ASP A 246 -10.65 -0.64 17.46
C ASP A 246 -10.31 -0.20 18.90
N VAL A 247 -10.81 0.95 19.33
CA VAL A 247 -10.62 1.44 20.71
C VAL A 247 -11.24 0.49 21.73
N THR A 248 -12.45 -0.02 21.50
CA THR A 248 -13.07 -0.99 22.42
C THR A 248 -12.29 -2.31 22.47
N THR A 249 -11.81 -2.79 21.32
CA THR A 249 -10.95 -3.99 21.23
C THR A 249 -9.64 -3.80 21.99
N ILE A 250 -8.99 -2.65 21.87
CA ILE A 250 -7.76 -2.32 22.60
C ILE A 250 -8.01 -2.31 24.12
N ILE A 251 -9.15 -1.79 24.57
CA ILE A 251 -9.53 -1.80 25.98
C ILE A 251 -9.71 -3.24 26.48
N GLN A 252 -10.41 -4.09 25.73
CA GLN A 252 -10.58 -5.52 26.07
C GLN A 252 -9.22 -6.23 26.18
N LEU A 253 -8.35 -6.08 25.18
CA LEU A 253 -7.01 -6.68 25.21
C LEU A 253 -6.16 -6.19 26.39
N ARG A 254 -6.29 -4.92 26.78
CA ARG A 254 -5.61 -4.40 27.98
C ARG A 254 -6.13 -5.06 29.26
N THR A 255 -7.44 -5.29 29.38
CA THR A 255 -8.01 -5.97 30.55
C THR A 255 -7.57 -7.43 30.63
N GLU A 256 -7.56 -8.15 29.51
CA GLU A 256 -7.07 -9.54 29.43
C GLU A 256 -5.58 -9.63 29.78
N LEU A 257 -4.77 -8.70 29.27
CA LEU A 257 -3.34 -8.65 29.55
C LEU A 257 -3.06 -8.35 31.03
N SER A 258 -3.87 -7.47 31.67
CA SER A 258 -3.79 -7.22 33.10
C SER A 258 -4.12 -8.49 33.91
N SER A 259 -5.21 -9.18 33.55
CA SER A 259 -5.59 -10.45 34.19
C SER A 259 -4.51 -11.52 34.03
N ALA A 260 -3.93 -11.66 32.84
CA ALA A 260 -2.83 -12.60 32.60
C ALA A 260 -1.59 -12.29 33.46
N ARG A 261 -1.25 -11.00 33.63
CA ARG A 261 -0.15 -10.59 34.52
C ARG A 261 -0.40 -10.97 35.98
N GLU A 262 -1.63 -10.80 36.47
CA GLU A 262 -2.00 -11.22 37.82
C GLU A 262 -1.87 -12.74 38.00
N VAL A 263 -2.30 -13.54 37.02
CA VAL A 263 -2.14 -15.00 37.03
C VAL A 263 -0.67 -15.38 37.06
N ILE A 264 0.18 -14.75 36.24
CA ILE A 264 1.63 -15.00 36.23
C ILE A 264 2.25 -14.65 37.58
N ALA A 265 1.87 -13.53 38.20
CA ALA A 265 2.34 -13.13 39.52
C ALA A 265 1.93 -14.13 40.61
N ALA A 266 0.69 -14.62 40.55
CA ALA A 266 0.18 -15.64 41.47
C ALA A 266 0.93 -16.99 41.31
N LEU A 267 1.17 -17.42 40.08
CA LEU A 267 1.93 -18.65 39.78
C LEU A 267 3.39 -18.53 40.22
N SER A 268 4.01 -17.37 40.00
CA SER A 268 5.39 -17.10 40.44
C SER A 268 5.48 -17.15 41.96
N SER A 269 4.53 -16.53 42.66
CA SER A 269 4.45 -16.60 44.13
C SER A 269 4.24 -18.04 44.63
N ALA A 270 3.44 -18.85 43.93
CA ALA A 270 3.24 -20.25 44.25
C ALA A 270 4.51 -21.09 44.01
N ALA A 271 5.28 -20.80 42.95
CA ALA A 271 6.55 -21.46 42.68
C ALA A 271 7.57 -21.17 43.80
N VAL A 272 7.72 -19.91 44.21
CA VAL A 272 8.60 -19.53 45.32
C VAL A 272 8.23 -20.25 46.62
N ARG A 273 6.93 -20.38 46.92
CA ARG A 273 6.47 -21.17 48.09
C ARG A 273 6.85 -22.64 47.99
N ARG A 274 6.70 -23.26 46.81
CA ARG A 274 7.09 -24.66 46.59
C ARG A 274 8.60 -24.85 46.72
N ASP A 275 9.41 -23.94 46.19
CA ASP A 275 10.87 -24.01 46.30
C ASP A 275 11.32 -23.88 47.75
N SER A 276 10.69 -23.00 48.53
CA SER A 276 10.91 -22.90 49.98
C SER A 276 10.60 -24.22 50.68
N MET A 277 9.44 -24.83 50.39
CA MET A 277 9.06 -26.13 50.95
C MET A 277 10.01 -27.27 50.52
N LEU A 278 10.48 -27.27 49.27
CA LEU A 278 11.46 -28.25 48.81
C LEU A 278 12.80 -28.09 49.53
N ASN A 279 13.22 -26.86 49.82
CA ASN A 279 14.44 -26.60 50.57
C ASN A 279 14.31 -27.05 52.04
N THR A 280 13.17 -26.84 52.68
CA THR A 280 12.93 -27.39 54.03
C THR A 280 12.92 -28.91 54.02
N MET A 281 12.25 -29.55 53.05
CA MET A 281 12.27 -31.01 52.92
C MET A 281 13.67 -31.57 52.66
N LYS A 282 14.49 -30.89 51.85
CA LYS A 282 15.90 -31.27 51.63
C LYS A 282 16.71 -31.23 52.92
N LEU A 283 16.49 -30.21 53.76
CA LEU A 283 17.13 -30.10 55.07
C LEU A 283 16.69 -31.24 55.99
N ASP A 284 15.40 -31.54 56.06
CA ASP A 284 14.86 -32.63 56.88
C ASP A 284 15.41 -34.00 56.43
N VAL A 285 15.48 -34.25 55.12
CA VAL A 285 16.06 -35.48 54.56
C VAL A 285 17.55 -35.56 54.89
N ALA A 286 18.30 -34.46 54.77
CA ALA A 286 19.72 -34.42 55.12
C ALA A 286 19.94 -34.67 56.62
N GLU A 287 19.09 -34.13 57.50
CA GLU A 287 19.16 -34.39 58.93
C GLU A 287 18.81 -35.84 59.28
N SER A 288 17.75 -36.39 58.67
CA SER A 288 17.36 -37.78 58.81
C SER A 288 18.48 -38.73 58.37
N SER A 289 19.14 -38.43 57.25
CA SER A 289 20.31 -39.17 56.77
C SER A 289 21.43 -39.16 57.80
N LYS A 290 21.78 -38.00 58.37
CA LYS A 290 22.80 -37.90 59.43
C LYS A 290 22.45 -38.73 60.66
N ARG A 291 21.18 -38.74 61.07
CA ARG A 291 20.69 -39.56 62.19
C ARG A 291 20.81 -41.05 61.88
N ALA A 292 20.50 -41.46 60.65
CA ALA A 292 20.65 -42.84 60.19
C ALA A 292 22.12 -43.27 60.18
N ASP A 293 23.03 -42.44 59.65
CA ASP A 293 24.47 -42.71 59.63
C ASP A 293 25.06 -42.84 61.04
N PHE A 294 24.61 -41.98 61.96
CA PHE A 294 24.99 -42.08 63.38
C PHE A 294 24.47 -43.37 64.01
N ALA A 295 23.22 -43.76 63.74
CA ALA A 295 22.65 -45.01 64.24
C ALA A 295 23.38 -46.25 63.67
N MET A 296 23.72 -46.25 62.37
CA MET A 296 24.52 -47.29 61.74
C MET A 296 25.91 -47.39 62.35
N SER A 297 26.57 -46.26 62.60
CA SER A 297 27.87 -46.22 63.27
C SER A 297 27.81 -46.80 64.69
N LYS A 298 26.74 -46.47 65.45
CA LYS A 298 26.50 -47.04 66.78
C LYS A 298 26.21 -48.53 66.73
N ALA A 299 25.42 -48.99 65.76
CA ALA A 299 25.13 -50.40 65.56
C ALA A 299 26.41 -51.19 65.25
N LYS A 300 27.27 -50.66 64.37
CA LYS A 300 28.58 -51.25 64.07
C LYS A 300 29.48 -51.32 65.30
N ALA A 301 29.54 -50.26 66.11
CA ALA A 301 30.33 -50.27 67.35
C ALA A 301 29.83 -51.32 68.36
N LEU A 302 28.50 -51.51 68.46
CA LEU A 302 27.90 -52.56 69.26
C LEU A 302 28.20 -53.95 68.70
N GLU A 303 28.13 -54.13 67.38
CA GLU A 303 28.49 -55.38 66.72
C GLU A 303 29.97 -55.75 66.99
N GLU A 304 30.89 -54.80 66.84
CA GLU A 304 32.32 -55.00 67.17
C GLU A 304 32.52 -55.34 68.66
N HIS A 305 31.75 -54.73 69.55
CA HIS A 305 31.79 -55.04 70.98
C HIS A 305 31.26 -56.46 71.28
N VAL A 306 30.13 -56.86 70.65
CA VAL A 306 29.57 -58.21 70.77
C VAL A 306 30.53 -59.24 70.19
N GLN A 307 31.14 -58.98 69.03
CA GLN A 307 32.15 -59.86 68.43
C GLN A 307 33.37 -60.03 69.35
N ARG A 308 33.87 -58.95 69.96
CA ARG A 308 34.95 -59.02 70.95
C ARG A 308 34.56 -59.83 72.18
N TRP A 309 33.38 -59.57 72.74
CA TRP A 309 32.87 -60.29 73.90
C TRP A 309 32.68 -61.79 73.62
N LEU A 310 32.06 -62.14 72.48
CA LEU A 310 31.92 -63.53 72.04
C LEU A 310 33.29 -64.18 71.80
N GLY A 311 34.24 -63.46 71.21
CA GLY A 311 35.61 -63.92 71.03
C GLY A 311 36.31 -64.24 72.35
N GLU A 312 36.16 -63.37 73.36
CA GLU A 312 36.68 -63.59 74.71
C GLU A 312 36.00 -64.77 75.40
N GLU A 313 34.67 -64.88 75.29
CA GLU A 313 33.90 -65.95 75.92
C GLU A 313 34.22 -67.31 75.28
N LEU A 314 34.38 -67.36 73.96
CA LEU A 314 34.86 -68.55 73.25
C LEU A 314 36.31 -68.88 73.60
N ARG A 315 37.16 -67.89 73.88
CA ARG A 315 38.54 -68.12 74.37
C ARG A 315 38.53 -68.71 75.77
N LYS A 316 37.75 -68.15 76.70
CA LYS A 316 37.56 -68.69 78.05
C LYS A 316 36.96 -70.09 78.02
N LYS A 317 35.99 -70.35 77.14
CA LYS A 317 35.40 -71.68 76.98
C LYS A 317 36.43 -72.68 76.47
N ARG A 318 37.25 -72.32 75.48
CA ARG A 318 38.37 -73.15 75.00
C ARG A 318 39.39 -73.40 76.10
N GLU A 319 39.80 -72.38 76.85
CA GLU A 319 40.72 -72.52 77.99
C GLU A 319 40.14 -73.40 79.10
N ALA A 320 38.84 -73.26 79.42
CA ALA A 320 38.16 -74.09 80.40
C ALA A 320 37.97 -75.54 79.92
N GLU A 321 37.71 -75.73 78.63
CA GLU A 321 37.62 -77.05 77.99
C GLU A 321 38.98 -77.72 77.90
N GLU A 322 40.06 -76.99 77.57
CA GLU A 322 41.44 -77.46 77.61
C GLU A 322 41.88 -77.77 79.04
N ALA A 323 41.54 -76.93 80.03
CA ALA A 323 41.79 -77.22 81.45
C ALA A 323 40.97 -78.41 81.94
N ALA A 324 39.73 -78.57 81.47
CA ALA A 324 38.92 -79.74 81.74
C ALA A 324 39.47 -80.98 81.04
N ARG A 325 40.04 -80.84 79.84
CA ARG A 325 40.73 -81.91 79.11
C ARG A 325 42.00 -82.32 79.84
N GLN A 326 42.80 -81.37 80.31
CA GLN A 326 43.98 -81.65 81.13
C GLN A 326 43.60 -82.31 82.46
N LYS A 327 42.54 -81.84 83.13
CA LYS A 327 42.01 -82.51 84.34
C LYS A 327 41.49 -83.90 84.03
N ARG A 328 40.80 -84.10 82.90
CA ARG A 328 40.32 -85.42 82.45
C ARG A 328 41.48 -86.32 82.06
N GLU A 329 42.54 -85.82 81.45
CA GLU A 329 43.74 -86.58 81.11
C GLU A 329 44.56 -86.93 82.36
N GLU A 330 44.59 -86.05 83.37
CA GLU A 330 45.19 -86.33 84.68
C GLU A 330 44.35 -87.32 85.49
N GLU A 331 43.03 -87.16 85.47
CA GLU A 331 42.06 -88.08 86.06
C GLU A 331 42.01 -89.41 85.30
N GLU A 332 42.22 -89.42 83.98
CA GLU A 332 42.36 -90.63 83.16
C GLU A 332 43.72 -91.28 83.36
N ARG A 333 44.81 -90.56 83.60
CA ARG A 333 46.07 -91.18 84.08
C ARG A 333 45.87 -91.84 85.43
N ARG A 334 45.08 -91.24 86.32
CA ARG A 334 44.70 -91.82 87.61
C ARG A 334 43.75 -93.01 87.45
N LYS A 335 42.78 -92.94 86.53
CA LYS A 335 41.86 -94.03 86.21
C LYS A 335 42.51 -95.12 85.39
N GLN A 336 43.52 -94.89 84.56
CA GLN A 336 44.29 -95.92 83.85
C GLN A 336 45.18 -96.70 84.83
N ALA A 337 45.64 -96.06 85.91
CA ALA A 337 46.24 -96.77 87.05
C ALA A 337 45.19 -97.64 87.79
N ASP A 338 43.96 -97.14 87.98
CA ASP A 338 42.86 -97.87 88.62
C ASP A 338 42.16 -98.91 87.69
N GLU A 339 42.26 -98.75 86.36
CA GLU A 339 41.64 -99.59 85.33
C GLU A 339 42.59 -100.70 84.85
N ALA A 340 43.91 -100.51 84.98
CA ALA A 340 44.85 -101.62 85.06
C ALA A 340 44.49 -102.57 86.23
N ALA A 341 44.02 -102.03 87.36
CA ALA A 341 43.53 -102.81 88.49
C ALA A 341 42.09 -103.36 88.31
N ARG A 342 41.27 -102.77 87.42
CA ARG A 342 39.90 -103.24 87.14
C ARG A 342 39.74 -104.10 85.89
N LEU A 343 40.69 -104.13 84.94
CA LEU A 343 40.72 -105.11 83.85
C LEU A 343 40.94 -106.54 84.37
N GLU A 344 41.46 -106.68 85.60
CA GLU A 344 41.44 -107.92 86.39
C GLU A 344 40.02 -108.29 86.88
N GLN A 345 39.15 -107.29 87.11
CA GLN A 345 37.77 -107.47 87.56
C GLN A 345 36.72 -107.49 86.43
N LYS A 346 37.01 -106.94 85.25
CA LYS A 346 36.07 -106.80 84.11
C LYS A 346 35.92 -108.05 83.26
N LYS A 347 36.70 -109.12 83.51
CA LYS A 347 36.31 -110.49 83.12
C LYS A 347 35.06 -110.99 83.87
N LYS A 348 34.60 -110.29 84.92
CA LYS A 348 33.44 -110.69 85.73
C LYS A 348 32.14 -109.95 85.38
N ARG A 349 32.13 -109.05 84.39
CA ARG A 349 30.97 -108.16 84.14
C ARG A 349 30.46 -108.15 82.69
N GLU A 350 30.86 -109.12 81.89
CA GLU A 350 30.13 -109.52 80.67
C GLU A 350 28.70 -110.02 80.97
N ALA A 351 28.34 -110.17 82.24
CA ALA A 351 26.97 -110.42 82.72
C ALA A 351 26.00 -109.22 82.63
N VAL A 352 26.45 -108.02 82.22
CA VAL A 352 25.61 -106.79 82.17
C VAL A 352 25.12 -106.46 80.75
N GLU A 353 25.49 -107.27 79.76
CA GLU A 353 25.06 -107.18 78.34
C GLU A 353 23.53 -107.34 78.14
N ALA A 354 22.76 -107.53 79.20
CA ALA A 354 21.30 -107.54 79.20
C ALA A 354 20.68 -106.12 79.15
N GLU A 355 21.43 -105.05 79.46
CA GLU A 355 20.90 -103.68 79.51
C GLU A 355 20.94 -102.94 78.16
N GLN A 356 21.39 -103.59 77.08
CA GLN A 356 21.50 -102.95 75.77
C GLN A 356 20.25 -103.09 74.89
N ARG A 357 19.30 -103.96 75.28
CA ARG A 357 18.05 -104.18 74.52
C ARG A 357 16.96 -103.13 74.77
N ARG A 358 17.14 -102.22 75.75
CA ARG A 358 16.11 -101.22 76.14
C ARG A 358 16.19 -99.89 75.39
N ARG A 359 17.26 -99.61 74.64
CA ARG A 359 17.48 -98.31 73.96
C ARG A 359 17.09 -98.28 72.47
N GLU A 360 16.77 -99.41 71.85
CA GLU A 360 16.48 -99.48 70.41
C GLU A 360 15.00 -99.24 70.04
N ALA A 361 14.10 -99.20 71.03
CA ALA A 361 12.67 -99.00 70.80
C ALA A 361 12.27 -97.50 70.71
N GLU A 362 13.02 -96.60 71.36
CA GLU A 362 12.70 -95.17 71.46
C GLU A 362 13.09 -94.35 70.22
N ALA A 363 13.95 -94.90 69.35
CA ALA A 363 14.46 -94.22 68.16
C ALA A 363 13.49 -94.22 66.96
N ARG A 364 12.55 -95.18 66.90
CA ARG A 364 11.68 -95.36 65.71
C ARG A 364 10.44 -94.44 65.70
N GLU A 365 10.09 -93.85 66.83
CA GLU A 365 8.92 -92.98 66.97
C GLU A 365 9.24 -91.51 66.66
N ALA A 366 10.50 -91.08 66.85
CA ALA A 366 10.96 -89.72 66.53
C ALA A 366 11.06 -89.44 65.02
N GLU A 367 11.47 -90.42 64.21
CA GLU A 367 11.65 -90.26 62.75
C GLU A 367 10.33 -90.03 61.99
N GLN A 368 9.21 -90.56 62.49
CA GLN A 368 7.91 -90.43 61.85
C GLN A 368 7.27 -89.05 62.07
N ALA A 369 7.56 -88.39 63.20
CA ALA A 369 7.09 -87.04 63.51
C ALA A 369 7.85 -85.96 62.71
N GLU A 370 9.13 -86.19 62.40
CA GLU A 370 9.97 -85.25 61.65
C GLU A 370 9.61 -85.21 60.15
N GLN A 371 9.29 -86.36 59.55
CA GLN A 371 8.85 -86.43 58.14
C GLN A 371 7.52 -85.73 57.86
N ALA A 372 6.64 -85.61 58.86
CA ALA A 372 5.37 -84.90 58.73
C ALA A 372 5.55 -83.37 58.70
N ARG A 373 6.47 -82.82 59.50
CA ARG A 373 6.76 -81.38 59.53
C ARG A 373 7.40 -80.87 58.24
N LEU A 374 8.32 -81.64 57.65
CA LEU A 374 9.03 -81.27 56.42
C LEU A 374 8.09 -81.15 55.20
N ARG A 375 7.02 -81.95 55.14
CA ARG A 375 6.05 -81.89 54.04
C ARG A 375 5.12 -80.67 54.10
N GLU A 376 4.79 -80.20 55.30
CA GLU A 376 3.96 -79.01 55.46
C GLU A 376 4.77 -77.71 55.23
N GLU A 377 6.05 -77.72 55.60
CA GLU A 377 6.98 -76.62 55.35
C GLU A 377 7.22 -76.42 53.83
N ALA A 378 7.43 -77.51 53.09
CA ALA A 378 7.59 -77.48 51.63
C ALA A 378 6.38 -76.86 50.89
N ARG A 379 5.15 -77.13 51.35
CA ARG A 379 3.93 -76.57 50.73
C ARG A 379 3.80 -75.05 50.96
N ARG A 380 4.25 -74.54 52.11
CA ARG A 380 4.21 -73.10 52.41
C ARG A 380 5.28 -72.33 51.63
N GLU A 381 6.45 -72.94 51.40
CA GLU A 381 7.51 -72.34 50.58
C GLU A 381 7.11 -72.23 49.10
N GLU A 382 6.44 -73.25 48.56
CA GLU A 382 5.97 -73.22 47.18
C GLU A 382 4.87 -72.16 46.96
N GLU A 383 3.94 -72.03 47.90
CA GLU A 383 2.92 -70.97 47.85
C GLU A 383 3.52 -69.56 48.00
N ALA A 384 4.58 -69.41 48.79
CA ALA A 384 5.32 -68.15 48.92
C ALA A 384 6.03 -67.79 47.60
N ARG A 385 6.67 -68.75 46.93
CA ARG A 385 7.32 -68.52 45.62
C ARG A 385 6.34 -68.08 44.54
N VAL A 386 5.16 -68.69 44.46
CA VAL A 386 4.15 -68.34 43.46
C VAL A 386 3.62 -66.90 43.69
N ARG A 387 3.43 -66.48 44.94
CA ARG A 387 3.03 -65.10 45.24
C ARG A 387 4.13 -64.09 44.93
N GLU A 388 5.39 -64.43 45.17
CA GLU A 388 6.53 -63.57 44.85
C GLU A 388 6.70 -63.40 43.33
N GLU A 389 6.59 -64.50 42.57
CA GLU A 389 6.65 -64.47 41.11
C GLU A 389 5.51 -63.63 40.50
N ALA A 390 4.30 -63.72 41.06
CA ALA A 390 3.16 -62.89 40.64
C ALA A 390 3.42 -61.39 40.88
N ARG A 391 4.03 -61.02 42.02
CA ARG A 391 4.41 -59.63 42.33
C ARG A 391 5.47 -59.11 41.36
N LEU A 392 6.51 -59.90 41.09
CA LEU A 392 7.59 -59.53 40.16
C LEU A 392 7.06 -59.32 38.74
N LYS A 393 6.11 -60.15 38.28
CA LYS A 393 5.49 -60.02 36.96
C LYS A 393 4.60 -58.77 36.84
N GLU A 394 3.87 -58.42 37.90
CA GLU A 394 3.07 -57.20 37.92
C GLU A 394 3.95 -55.93 37.94
N GLU A 395 5.02 -55.95 38.73
CA GLU A 395 6.01 -54.87 38.80
C GLU A 395 6.73 -54.67 37.47
N ALA A 396 7.13 -55.76 36.80
CA ALA A 396 7.71 -55.71 35.46
C ALA A 396 6.74 -55.08 34.44
N ARG A 397 5.44 -55.39 34.50
CA ARG A 397 4.42 -54.78 33.62
C ARG A 397 4.28 -53.29 33.89
N LYS A 398 4.21 -52.89 35.16
CA LYS A 398 4.15 -51.46 35.57
C LYS A 398 5.40 -50.69 35.10
N ALA A 399 6.59 -51.27 35.24
CA ALA A 399 7.83 -50.67 34.77
C ALA A 399 7.87 -50.52 33.24
N GLN A 400 7.38 -51.52 32.49
CA GLN A 400 7.29 -51.46 31.03
C GLN A 400 6.31 -50.39 30.55
N ASP A 401 5.13 -50.29 31.18
CA ASP A 401 4.14 -49.27 30.87
C ASP A 401 4.65 -47.86 31.17
N GLU A 402 5.33 -47.66 32.30
CA GLU A 402 5.95 -46.37 32.64
C GLU A 402 7.07 -45.99 31.66
N LYS A 403 7.90 -46.96 31.24
CA LYS A 403 8.93 -46.73 30.21
C LYS A 403 8.32 -46.33 28.88
N ARG A 404 7.23 -46.99 28.46
CA ARG A 404 6.48 -46.64 27.24
C ARG A 404 5.86 -45.25 27.34
N ARG A 405 5.28 -44.89 28.49
CA ARG A 405 4.71 -43.57 28.74
C ARG A 405 5.78 -42.47 28.64
N ARG A 406 6.95 -42.67 29.26
CA ARG A 406 8.08 -41.73 29.17
C ARG A 406 8.61 -41.59 27.74
N ALA A 407 8.73 -42.69 27.01
CA ALA A 407 9.16 -42.65 25.60
C ALA A 407 8.17 -41.88 24.72
N GLN A 408 6.86 -42.07 24.93
CA GLN A 408 5.82 -41.34 24.19
C GLN A 408 5.82 -39.85 24.55
N GLU A 409 5.98 -39.52 25.84
CA GLU A 409 6.07 -38.13 26.28
C GLU A 409 7.31 -37.43 25.72
N GLN A 410 8.47 -38.11 25.74
CA GLN A 410 9.70 -37.59 25.15
C GLN A 410 9.54 -37.37 23.65
N SER A 411 9.00 -38.34 22.92
CA SER A 411 8.73 -38.19 21.48
C SER A 411 7.78 -37.02 21.18
N ARG A 412 6.78 -36.77 22.05
CA ARG A 412 5.88 -35.62 21.91
C ARG A 412 6.63 -34.30 22.14
N ARG A 413 7.50 -34.22 23.16
CA ARG A 413 8.33 -33.03 23.44
C ARG A 413 9.30 -32.75 22.30
N ASP A 414 9.97 -33.78 21.78
CA ASP A 414 10.91 -33.64 20.67
C ASP A 414 10.19 -33.18 19.39
N ALA A 415 8.98 -33.71 19.11
CA ALA A 415 8.17 -33.27 17.98
C ALA A 415 7.67 -31.82 18.12
N GLU A 416 7.33 -31.38 19.33
CA GLU A 416 6.92 -30.00 19.60
C GLU A 416 8.11 -29.03 19.48
N ALA A 417 9.26 -29.39 20.03
CA ALA A 417 10.50 -28.62 19.88
C ALA A 417 10.91 -28.47 18.41
N GLU A 418 10.78 -29.53 17.60
CA GLU A 418 11.08 -29.46 16.17
C GLU A 418 10.09 -28.54 15.43
N ARG A 419 8.81 -28.56 15.80
CA ARG A 419 7.81 -27.62 15.23
C ARG A 419 8.12 -26.18 15.60
N GLN A 420 8.50 -25.93 16.85
CA GLN A 420 8.91 -24.60 17.31
C GLN A 420 10.14 -24.12 16.54
N ARG A 421 11.18 -24.96 16.42
CA ARG A 421 12.39 -24.64 15.66
C ARG A 421 12.08 -24.29 14.20
N LYS A 422 11.20 -25.05 13.54
CA LYS A 422 10.78 -24.77 12.16
C LYS A 422 10.01 -23.46 12.04
N ALA A 423 9.11 -23.18 12.99
CA ALA A 423 8.34 -21.93 13.00
C ALA A 423 9.24 -20.71 13.24
N GLU A 424 10.21 -20.82 14.16
CA GLU A 424 11.22 -19.78 14.42
C GLU A 424 12.11 -19.56 13.20
N GLU A 425 12.56 -20.63 12.53
CA GLU A 425 13.37 -20.52 11.31
C GLU A 425 12.58 -19.86 10.17
N GLU A 426 11.30 -20.20 10.00
CA GLU A 426 10.42 -19.60 9.01
C GLU A 426 10.17 -18.11 9.30
N LEU A 427 9.94 -17.74 10.56
CA LEU A 427 9.83 -16.35 10.97
C LEU A 427 11.13 -15.58 10.72
N ALA A 428 12.28 -16.16 11.09
CA ALA A 428 13.59 -15.56 10.84
C ALA A 428 13.86 -15.41 9.34
N ARG A 429 13.44 -16.37 8.52
CA ARG A 429 13.51 -16.30 7.06
C ARG A 429 12.64 -15.16 6.53
N SER A 430 11.38 -15.08 6.97
CA SER A 430 10.45 -14.01 6.60
C SER A 430 10.99 -12.61 6.95
N ILE A 431 11.56 -12.43 8.15
CA ILE A 431 12.16 -11.16 8.59
C ILE A 431 13.36 -10.78 7.69
N ARG A 432 14.22 -11.75 7.34
CA ARG A 432 15.35 -11.49 6.43
C ARG A 432 14.91 -11.18 5.00
N GLU A 433 13.83 -11.80 4.54
CA GLU A 433 13.33 -11.69 3.18
C GLU A 433 12.40 -10.47 2.95
N ALA A 434 11.71 -10.00 3.99
CA ALA A 434 10.72 -8.92 3.89
C ALA A 434 11.27 -7.61 3.28
N PRO A 435 12.47 -7.11 3.64
CA PRO A 435 13.02 -5.91 3.00
C PRO A 435 13.26 -6.09 1.50
N MET A 436 13.69 -7.29 1.08
CA MET A 436 13.96 -7.60 -0.34
C MET A 436 12.65 -7.60 -1.13
N LEU A 437 11.59 -8.20 -0.58
CA LEU A 437 10.26 -8.18 -1.17
C LEU A 437 9.66 -6.77 -1.25
N ALA A 438 9.79 -5.98 -0.19
CA ALA A 438 9.33 -4.59 -0.17
C ALA A 438 10.05 -3.75 -1.23
N ARG A 439 11.37 -3.90 -1.33
CA ARG A 439 12.18 -3.22 -2.36
C ARG A 439 11.80 -3.66 -3.77
N TRP A 440 11.56 -4.94 -3.97
CA TRP A 440 11.12 -5.47 -5.27
C TRP A 440 9.73 -4.95 -5.67
N ALA A 441 8.79 -4.83 -4.73
CA ALA A 441 7.49 -4.23 -4.99
C ALA A 441 7.61 -2.76 -5.43
N LEU A 442 8.46 -1.98 -4.75
CA LEU A 442 8.77 -0.60 -5.16
C LEU A 442 9.43 -0.55 -6.54
N TYR A 443 10.30 -1.52 -6.84
CA TYR A 443 10.93 -1.63 -8.15
C TYR A 443 9.89 -1.90 -9.23
N GLN A 444 8.90 -2.75 -9.01
CA GLN A 444 7.85 -3.02 -10.01
C GLN A 444 6.90 -1.85 -10.21
N ALA A 445 6.72 -1.00 -9.21
CA ALA A 445 5.87 0.18 -9.33
C ALA A 445 6.38 1.13 -10.44
N PRO A 446 5.46 1.81 -11.17
CA PRO A 446 5.83 2.93 -12.02
C PRO A 446 6.58 3.99 -11.19
N HIS A 447 7.52 4.70 -11.81
CA HIS A 447 8.21 5.81 -11.13
C HIS A 447 7.17 6.82 -10.62
N ALA A 448 7.21 7.13 -9.32
CA ALA A 448 6.29 8.05 -8.66
C ALA A 448 6.12 9.32 -9.48
N GLN A 449 4.88 9.82 -9.66
CA GLN A 449 4.63 11.05 -10.40
C GLN A 449 5.24 12.24 -9.64
N GLY A 450 6.01 13.09 -10.33
CA GLY A 450 6.71 14.23 -9.72
C GLY A 450 8.17 14.39 -10.16
N GLU A 451 8.87 15.32 -9.49
CA GLU A 451 10.29 15.62 -9.69
C GLU A 451 11.16 14.44 -9.25
N LEU A 452 12.02 13.98 -10.14
CA LEU A 452 12.95 12.87 -9.91
C LEU A 452 14.33 13.39 -9.51
N ARG A 453 14.92 12.71 -8.53
CA ARG A 453 16.27 12.92 -8.02
C ARG A 453 16.98 11.57 -8.00
N PHE A 454 18.30 11.58 -7.86
CA PHE A 454 19.06 10.33 -7.83
C PHE A 454 18.64 9.40 -6.67
N ASP A 455 18.36 9.97 -5.50
CA ASP A 455 17.99 9.25 -4.27
C ASP A 455 16.54 8.73 -4.27
N ASN A 456 15.66 9.26 -5.12
CA ASN A 456 14.25 8.85 -5.17
C ASN A 456 13.90 7.91 -6.34
N ILE A 457 14.79 7.75 -7.31
CA ILE A 457 14.63 6.77 -8.39
C ILE A 457 14.89 5.37 -7.82
N VAL A 458 13.93 4.45 -8.00
CA VAL A 458 14.07 3.07 -7.54
C VAL A 458 15.00 2.28 -8.46
N TRP A 459 16.30 2.33 -8.20
CA TRP A 459 17.33 1.62 -8.95
C TRP A 459 17.25 0.10 -8.74
N PRO A 460 17.75 -0.74 -9.69
CA PRO A 460 17.73 -2.20 -9.62
C PRO A 460 18.79 -2.74 -8.65
N VAL A 461 18.82 -2.23 -7.41
CA VAL A 461 19.71 -2.63 -6.33
C VAL A 461 18.93 -2.67 -5.01
N PHE A 462 19.37 -3.53 -4.09
CA PHE A 462 18.68 -3.77 -2.82
C PHE A 462 18.69 -2.52 -1.91
N VAL A 463 19.86 -1.91 -1.70
CA VAL A 463 20.00 -0.66 -0.94
C VAL A 463 19.94 0.52 -1.89
N GLN A 464 19.12 1.52 -1.61
CA GLN A 464 19.02 2.73 -2.42
C GLN A 464 20.38 3.46 -2.44
N PRO A 465 21.04 3.59 -3.60
CA PRO A 465 22.32 4.25 -3.69
C PRO A 465 22.13 5.77 -3.56
N THR A 466 23.08 6.42 -2.88
CA THR A 466 23.19 7.87 -2.78
C THR A 466 24.11 8.47 -3.85
N ASP A 467 24.94 7.64 -4.50
CA ASP A 467 25.86 7.99 -5.57
C ASP A 467 26.01 6.86 -6.61
N LEU A 468 26.88 7.07 -7.61
CA LEU A 468 27.13 6.08 -8.66
C LEU A 468 27.89 4.84 -8.18
N SER A 469 28.62 4.92 -7.06
CA SER A 469 29.45 3.82 -6.57
C SER A 469 28.62 2.63 -6.09
N GLY A 470 27.38 2.89 -5.65
CA GLY A 470 26.44 1.84 -5.24
C GLY A 470 25.84 1.03 -6.39
N LEU A 471 25.98 1.49 -7.65
CA LEU A 471 25.43 0.84 -8.84
C LEU A 471 26.40 -0.19 -9.44
N THR A 472 26.88 -1.13 -8.63
CA THR A 472 27.81 -2.17 -9.09
C THR A 472 27.10 -3.31 -9.81
N CYS A 473 27.82 -3.97 -10.74
CA CYS A 473 27.33 -5.19 -11.41
C CYS A 473 26.86 -6.27 -10.41
N GLY A 474 27.59 -6.49 -9.32
CA GLY A 474 27.23 -7.48 -8.29
C GLY A 474 25.96 -7.10 -7.50
N ALA A 475 25.76 -5.82 -7.19
CA ALA A 475 24.54 -5.37 -6.52
C ALA A 475 23.30 -5.52 -7.41
N ILE A 476 23.45 -5.26 -8.71
CA ILE A 476 22.39 -5.42 -9.70
C ILE A 476 22.07 -6.90 -9.92
N ASP A 477 23.10 -7.75 -10.05
CA ASP A 477 22.97 -9.21 -10.18
C ASP A 477 22.24 -9.80 -8.97
N TYR A 478 22.73 -9.51 -7.75
CA TYR A 478 22.11 -9.95 -6.50
C TYR A 478 20.65 -9.52 -6.39
N PHE A 479 20.33 -8.28 -6.77
CA PHE A 479 18.95 -7.79 -6.71
C PHE A 479 18.06 -8.40 -7.78
N LEU A 480 18.45 -8.45 -9.05
CA LEU A 480 17.57 -8.94 -10.13
C LEU A 480 17.35 -10.46 -10.10
N PHE A 481 18.34 -11.21 -9.61
CA PHE A 481 18.35 -12.67 -9.67
C PHE A 481 18.12 -13.36 -8.32
N SER A 482 17.87 -12.61 -7.24
CA SER A 482 17.47 -13.19 -5.95
C SER A 482 16.28 -14.15 -6.08
N GLU A 483 16.36 -15.31 -5.44
CA GLU A 483 15.28 -16.30 -5.34
C GLU A 483 14.13 -15.85 -4.42
N ILE A 484 14.37 -14.79 -3.64
CA ILE A 484 13.44 -14.28 -2.63
C ILE A 484 12.19 -13.68 -3.29
N HIS A 485 12.34 -12.99 -4.43
CA HIS A 485 11.23 -12.33 -5.12
C HIS A 485 10.87 -12.99 -6.44
N SER A 486 9.64 -12.75 -6.91
CA SER A 486 9.12 -13.22 -8.21
C SER A 486 9.36 -14.70 -8.49
N LYS A 487 9.01 -15.59 -7.55
CA LYS A 487 9.11 -17.05 -7.72
C LYS A 487 8.36 -17.56 -8.97
N GLU A 488 7.38 -16.79 -9.44
CA GLU A 488 6.57 -17.07 -10.63
C GLU A 488 7.20 -16.62 -11.95
N ARG A 489 8.26 -15.79 -11.92
CA ARG A 489 8.91 -15.28 -13.13
C ARG A 489 10.30 -15.89 -13.30
N GLU A 490 10.57 -16.34 -14.52
CA GLU A 490 11.91 -16.82 -14.85
C GLU A 490 12.96 -15.70 -14.74
N PRO A 491 14.18 -16.01 -14.25
CA PRO A 491 15.32 -15.11 -14.25
C PRO A 491 15.52 -14.34 -15.56
N ARG A 492 15.38 -15.03 -16.70
CA ARG A 492 15.49 -14.46 -18.04
C ARG A 492 14.43 -13.39 -18.33
N GLN A 493 13.21 -13.57 -17.83
CA GLN A 493 12.15 -12.59 -18.00
C GLN A 493 12.40 -11.33 -17.16
N ARG A 494 12.80 -11.50 -15.89
CA ARG A 494 13.18 -10.38 -15.01
C ARG A 494 14.31 -9.54 -15.62
N PHE A 495 15.28 -10.23 -16.20
CA PHE A 495 16.40 -9.61 -16.88
C PHE A 495 15.98 -8.81 -18.13
N LYS A 496 15.14 -9.38 -19.00
CA LYS A 496 14.58 -8.67 -20.16
C LYS A 496 13.78 -7.43 -19.75
N ASP A 497 13.00 -7.52 -18.68
CA ASP A 497 12.23 -6.40 -18.15
C ASP A 497 13.17 -5.29 -17.61
N ALA A 498 14.27 -5.67 -16.96
CA ALA A 498 15.29 -4.73 -16.50
C ALA A 498 15.99 -4.01 -17.68
N ILE A 499 16.39 -4.73 -18.74
CA ILE A 499 16.93 -4.11 -19.96
C ILE A 499 15.93 -3.11 -20.54
N LYS A 500 14.67 -3.51 -20.71
CA LYS A 500 13.63 -2.65 -21.28
C LYS A 500 13.43 -1.36 -20.48
N ARG A 501 13.59 -1.42 -19.16
CA ARG A 501 13.39 -0.29 -18.24
C ARG A 501 14.60 0.63 -18.16
N TRP A 502 15.81 0.07 -18.10
CA TRP A 502 17.05 0.81 -17.80
C TRP A 502 17.99 1.00 -19.00
N HIS A 503 17.55 0.69 -20.20
CA HIS A 503 18.31 1.02 -21.42
C HIS A 503 18.60 2.53 -21.47
N SER A 504 19.78 2.93 -21.97
CA SER A 504 20.19 4.34 -22.07
C SER A 504 19.16 5.20 -22.81
N ASP A 505 18.51 4.65 -23.83
CA ASP A 505 17.50 5.35 -24.63
C ASP A 505 16.23 5.70 -23.85
N LYS A 506 15.96 5.03 -22.74
CA LYS A 506 14.81 5.34 -21.87
C LYS A 506 15.03 6.55 -20.98
N TYR A 507 16.28 7.02 -20.85
CA TYR A 507 16.59 8.23 -20.08
C TYR A 507 15.81 9.46 -20.56
N ALA A 508 15.70 9.64 -21.88
CA ALA A 508 14.99 10.78 -22.48
C ALA A 508 13.52 10.88 -22.03
N ALA A 509 12.87 9.75 -21.72
CA ALA A 509 11.48 9.72 -21.25
C ALA A 509 11.31 10.25 -19.83
N ILE A 510 12.35 10.21 -18.99
CA ILE A 510 12.31 10.70 -17.61
C ILE A 510 13.09 12.00 -17.40
N GLU A 511 13.97 12.38 -18.33
CA GLU A 511 14.87 13.52 -18.23
C GLU A 511 14.15 14.83 -17.89
N SER A 512 12.99 15.09 -18.51
CA SER A 512 12.18 16.28 -18.26
C SER A 512 11.71 16.41 -16.81
N ARG A 513 11.60 15.29 -16.10
CA ARG A 513 11.17 15.19 -14.71
C ARG A 513 12.35 15.20 -13.74
N VAL A 514 13.57 14.97 -14.21
CA VAL A 514 14.76 14.94 -13.36
C VAL A 514 15.21 16.37 -13.03
N LYS A 515 15.38 16.63 -11.74
CA LYS A 515 15.92 17.90 -11.23
C LYS A 515 17.25 18.22 -11.93
N SER A 516 17.40 19.45 -12.42
CA SER A 516 18.54 19.87 -13.24
C SER A 516 19.90 19.52 -12.62
N SER A 517 20.03 19.64 -11.30
CA SER A 517 21.27 19.32 -10.57
C SER A 517 21.65 17.83 -10.56
N HIS A 518 20.68 16.93 -10.75
CA HIS A 518 20.90 15.47 -10.76
C HIS A 518 20.95 14.88 -12.18
N ARG A 519 20.66 15.66 -13.24
CA ARG A 519 20.53 15.13 -14.61
C ARG A 519 21.76 14.38 -15.09
N ALA A 520 22.95 14.96 -14.92
CA ALA A 520 24.22 14.33 -15.33
C ALA A 520 24.46 13.00 -14.60
N MET A 521 24.20 12.97 -13.29
CA MET A 521 24.35 11.78 -12.45
C MET A 521 23.35 10.68 -12.83
N VAL A 522 22.08 11.02 -13.01
CA VAL A 522 21.04 10.06 -13.44
C VAL A 522 21.35 9.53 -14.85
N LYS A 523 21.82 10.38 -15.76
CA LYS A 523 22.23 9.96 -17.12
C LYS A 523 23.37 8.95 -17.08
N GLN A 524 24.40 9.23 -16.27
CA GLN A 524 25.52 8.31 -16.08
C GLN A 524 25.07 6.98 -15.46
N ALA A 525 24.18 7.00 -14.46
CA ALA A 525 23.63 5.79 -13.88
C ALA A 525 22.86 4.91 -14.87
N PHE A 526 22.06 5.51 -15.76
CA PHE A 526 21.40 4.76 -16.85
C PHE A 526 22.42 4.10 -17.77
N HIS A 527 23.52 4.79 -18.09
CA HIS A 527 24.61 4.22 -18.88
C HIS A 527 25.29 3.06 -18.14
N ASP A 528 25.70 3.25 -16.88
CA ASP A 528 26.40 2.24 -16.09
C ASP A 528 25.54 0.98 -15.88
N ILE A 529 24.26 1.16 -15.55
CA ILE A 529 23.30 0.05 -15.42
C ILE A 529 23.16 -0.68 -16.77
N SER A 530 23.05 0.03 -17.89
CA SER A 530 22.94 -0.60 -19.21
C SER A 530 24.20 -1.40 -19.57
N VAL A 531 25.39 -0.91 -19.22
CA VAL A 531 26.66 -1.65 -19.40
C VAL A 531 26.69 -2.90 -18.52
N HIS A 532 26.28 -2.79 -17.25
CA HIS A 532 26.21 -3.93 -16.35
C HIS A 532 25.18 -4.98 -16.79
N LEU A 533 24.00 -4.55 -17.24
CA LEU A 533 23.01 -5.46 -17.79
C LEU A 533 23.54 -6.18 -19.03
N ASN A 534 24.23 -5.49 -19.95
CA ASN A 534 24.84 -6.15 -21.10
C ASN A 534 25.92 -7.18 -20.70
N ALA A 535 26.72 -6.88 -19.68
CA ALA A 535 27.69 -7.83 -19.13
C ALA A 535 27.01 -9.05 -18.49
N LEU A 536 25.89 -8.86 -17.79
CA LEU A 536 25.09 -9.94 -17.22
C LEU A 536 24.38 -10.75 -18.32
N ASN A 537 23.96 -10.12 -19.44
CA ASN A 537 23.38 -10.82 -20.59
C ASN A 537 24.33 -11.89 -21.10
N ALA A 538 25.63 -11.57 -21.21
CA ALA A 538 26.64 -12.51 -21.67
C ALA A 538 26.87 -13.69 -20.70
N ARG A 539 26.53 -13.54 -19.41
CA ARG A 539 26.63 -14.62 -18.41
C ARG A 539 25.42 -15.55 -18.39
N TYR A 540 24.23 -15.03 -18.72
CA TYR A 540 22.95 -15.76 -18.61
C TYR A 540 22.30 -16.12 -19.97
N SER A 541 22.92 -15.71 -21.08
CA SER A 541 22.63 -16.20 -22.44
C SER A 541 23.14 -17.62 -22.58
#